data_AF-A0A6A3AQT5-F1
#
_entry.id   AF-A0A6A3AQT5-F1
#
_cell.length_a   1.000
_cell.length_b   1.000
_cell.length_c   1.000
_cell.angle_alpha   90.00
_cell.angle_beta   90.00
_cell.angle_gamma   90.00
#
_symmetry.space_group_name_H-M   'P 1'
#
loop_
_entity.id
_entity.type
_entity.pdbx_description
1 polymer ?
#
loop_
_entity_poly.entity_id
_entity_poly.type
_entity_poly.pdbx_seq_one_letter_code
_entity_poly.pdbx_strand_id
1 'polypeptide(L)'
;MVGAGVLSLPYAMSELGWGPGVVVLVLSWIITFYTLWQMVEMHEMVPGRRFDRYHELGQYAFGEKLGLYIVVPQQLIVEGVQPDVQYGYLAKTTAGTVFNFFSALGDVAFAYAGHNVVLEIQATIPSTPEKPSKGPMWRGVIVAYIVVALCYFPVALVGYWMFGNSVKDNILISLEKPAWLIAMANMFVVVHVIGSYQIYAMPVFDMMETVLVKKLNFKPSRTLRFIVRNFYVAITMFIGICFPFFGGLLGFFGGFAFAPTTYFLPCIMWLAIYKPRRFGLSWWTNWICIVLGVLLMIVSPIGGLRQIILQAKDYEFFS
;
A
#
# COMPACT_ATOMS: atom_id res chain seq x y z
N MET A 1 5.75 2.55 -3.88
CA MET A 1 5.08 3.27 -4.99
C MET A 1 5.40 2.52 -6.27
N VAL A 2 6.03 3.08 -7.31
CA VAL A 2 6.20 2.36 -8.60
C VAL A 2 6.82 0.97 -8.40
N GLY A 3 6.07 -0.05 -8.80
CA GLY A 3 6.30 -1.46 -8.49
C GLY A 3 5.05 -2.29 -8.85
N ALA A 4 4.88 -3.47 -8.24
CA ALA A 4 3.86 -4.45 -8.63
C ALA A 4 2.41 -3.89 -8.73
N GLY A 5 2.02 -2.93 -7.89
CA GLY A 5 0.69 -2.31 -7.93
C GLY A 5 0.35 -1.54 -9.21
N VAL A 6 1.32 -1.21 -10.08
CA VAL A 6 1.01 -0.64 -11.40
C VAL A 6 0.41 -1.67 -12.37
N LEU A 7 0.64 -2.97 -12.12
CA LEU A 7 0.26 -4.05 -13.01
C LEU A 7 -1.24 -4.39 -12.95
N SER A 8 -1.91 -4.02 -11.85
CA SER A 8 -3.37 -4.19 -11.66
C SER A 8 -4.19 -2.94 -11.98
N LEU A 9 -3.59 -1.76 -12.14
CA LEU A 9 -4.34 -0.55 -12.50
C LEU A 9 -5.19 -0.68 -13.77
N PRO A 10 -4.75 -1.38 -14.84
CA PRO A 10 -5.62 -1.66 -16.00
C PRO A 10 -6.84 -2.52 -15.66
N TYR A 11 -6.69 -3.48 -14.75
CA TYR A 11 -7.79 -4.33 -14.26
C TYR A 11 -8.76 -3.55 -13.37
N ALA A 12 -8.25 -2.76 -12.42
CA ALA A 12 -9.05 -1.85 -11.61
C ALA A 12 -9.83 -0.84 -12.49
N MET A 13 -9.24 -0.33 -13.57
CA MET A 13 -9.92 0.51 -14.55
C MET A 13 -11.07 -0.21 -15.28
N SER A 14 -10.98 -1.53 -15.47
CA SER A 14 -12.05 -2.32 -16.09
C SER A 14 -13.26 -2.52 -15.17
N GLU A 15 -13.03 -2.69 -13.87
CA GLU A 15 -14.10 -2.87 -12.87
C GLU A 15 -14.73 -1.55 -12.41
N LEU A 16 -13.97 -0.45 -12.42
CA LEU A 16 -14.48 0.90 -12.15
C LEU A 16 -15.11 1.55 -13.39
N GLY A 17 -14.72 1.12 -14.59
CA GLY A 17 -15.06 1.75 -15.87
C GLY A 17 -14.38 3.11 -16.07
N TRP A 18 -14.45 3.66 -17.29
CA TRP A 18 -13.71 4.87 -17.69
C TRP A 18 -13.92 6.09 -16.79
N GLY A 19 -15.17 6.51 -16.59
CA GLY A 19 -15.48 7.71 -15.81
C GLY A 19 -15.08 7.60 -14.34
N PRO A 20 -15.64 6.64 -13.58
CA PRO A 20 -15.30 6.46 -12.17
C PRO A 20 -13.83 6.07 -11.97
N GLY A 21 -13.24 5.24 -12.84
CA GLY A 21 -11.84 4.83 -12.76
C GLY A 21 -10.86 6.00 -12.86
N VAL A 22 -11.03 6.88 -13.86
CA VAL A 22 -10.21 8.11 -13.97
C VAL A 22 -10.38 8.98 -12.73
N VAL A 23 -11.60 9.16 -12.22
CA VAL A 23 -11.87 9.95 -11.01
C VAL A 23 -11.19 9.33 -9.78
N VAL A 24 -11.28 8.02 -9.58
CA VAL A 24 -10.65 7.30 -8.46
C VAL A 24 -9.12 7.36 -8.54
N LEU A 25 -8.51 7.24 -9.74
CA LEU A 25 -7.08 7.41 -9.95
C LEU A 25 -6.61 8.82 -9.59
N VAL A 26 -7.31 9.86 -10.08
CA VAL A 26 -6.95 11.27 -9.81
C VAL A 26 -7.15 11.64 -8.35
N LEU A 27 -8.29 11.28 -7.74
CA LEU A 27 -8.55 11.54 -6.33
C LEU A 27 -7.54 10.81 -5.42
N SER A 28 -7.20 9.56 -5.73
CA SER A 28 -6.17 8.82 -4.99
C SER A 28 -4.81 9.48 -5.10
N TRP A 29 -4.36 9.85 -6.29
CA TRP A 29 -3.10 10.56 -6.50
C TRP A 29 -3.04 11.90 -5.72
N ILE A 30 -4.13 12.67 -5.70
CA ILE A 30 -4.22 13.92 -4.94
C ILE A 30 -4.19 13.68 -3.42
N ILE A 31 -4.99 12.74 -2.92
CA ILE A 31 -5.07 12.43 -1.47
C ILE A 31 -3.74 11.88 -0.97
N THR A 32 -3.13 10.94 -1.69
CA THR A 32 -1.85 10.33 -1.31
C THR A 32 -0.68 11.31 -1.38
N PHE A 33 -0.69 12.27 -2.32
CA PHE A 33 0.25 13.40 -2.35
C PHE A 33 0.08 14.33 -1.14
N TYR A 34 -1.16 14.67 -0.79
CA TYR A 34 -1.46 15.52 0.38
C TYR A 34 -1.02 14.87 1.70
N THR A 35 -1.30 13.58 1.89
CA THR A 35 -0.94 12.88 3.13
C THR A 35 0.57 12.63 3.28
N LEU A 36 1.32 12.53 2.17
CA LEU A 36 2.80 12.54 2.22
C LEU A 36 3.35 13.88 2.66
N TRP A 37 2.82 14.99 2.14
CA TRP A 37 3.21 16.33 2.57
C TRP A 37 3.08 16.49 4.09
N GLN A 38 1.94 16.03 4.65
CA GLN A 38 1.70 16.08 6.09
C GLN A 38 2.76 15.30 6.89
N MET A 39 3.17 14.11 6.45
CA MET A 39 4.22 13.34 7.14
C MET A 39 5.60 13.97 7.02
N VAL A 40 5.95 14.52 5.85
CA VAL A 40 7.25 15.18 5.64
C VAL A 40 7.42 16.40 6.52
N GLU A 41 6.35 17.13 6.79
CA GLU A 41 6.29 18.21 7.78
C GLU A 41 6.29 17.69 9.23
N MET A 42 5.55 16.61 9.53
CA MET A 42 5.49 16.03 10.88
C MET A 42 6.79 15.36 11.36
N HIS A 43 7.67 14.91 10.46
CA HIS A 43 8.95 14.25 10.79
C HIS A 43 9.88 15.09 11.68
N GLU A 44 9.85 16.43 11.56
CA GLU A 44 10.68 17.37 12.33
C GLU A 44 9.83 18.44 13.06
N MET A 45 8.61 18.09 13.48
CA MET A 45 7.68 19.01 14.16
C MET A 45 8.14 19.50 15.54
N VAL A 46 9.06 18.78 16.21
CA VAL A 46 9.61 19.16 17.52
C VAL A 46 11.06 19.58 17.34
N PRO A 47 11.45 20.82 17.71
CA PRO A 47 12.84 21.26 17.66
C PRO A 47 13.77 20.31 18.44
N GLY A 48 14.75 19.74 17.75
CA GLY A 48 15.72 18.80 18.33
C GLY A 48 15.29 17.33 18.41
N ARG A 49 14.09 16.95 17.93
CA ARG A 49 13.66 15.54 17.84
C ARG A 49 13.09 15.23 16.45
N ARG A 50 13.64 14.17 15.83
CA ARG A 50 13.04 13.53 14.64
C ARG A 50 12.11 12.39 15.05
N PHE A 51 11.21 12.04 14.13
CA PHE A 51 10.36 10.86 14.21
C PHE A 51 10.69 9.96 13.03
N ASP A 52 11.83 9.27 13.14
CA ASP A 52 12.47 8.52 12.05
C ASP A 52 11.67 7.26 11.63
N ARG A 53 10.58 6.93 12.35
CA ARG A 53 9.74 5.75 12.13
C ARG A 53 8.24 6.06 12.26
N TYR A 54 7.42 5.40 11.44
CA TYR A 54 5.96 5.61 11.42
C TYR A 54 5.26 5.34 12.78
N HIS A 55 5.68 4.30 13.51
CA HIS A 55 5.11 4.01 14.85
C HIS A 55 5.56 5.00 15.93
N GLU A 56 6.73 5.64 15.82
CA GLU A 56 7.16 6.66 16.78
C GLU A 56 6.30 7.93 16.64
N LEU A 57 5.99 8.33 15.40
CA LEU A 57 5.05 9.42 15.13
C LEU A 57 3.65 9.10 15.67
N GLY A 58 3.16 7.87 15.46
CA GLY A 58 1.89 7.40 16.02
C GLY A 58 1.88 7.38 17.56
N GLN A 59 2.96 6.94 18.20
CA GLN A 59 3.10 6.97 19.66
C GLN A 59 3.16 8.40 20.23
N TYR A 60 3.66 9.37 19.48
CA TYR A 60 3.59 10.78 19.87
C TYR A 60 2.17 11.35 19.71
N ALA A 61 1.50 11.06 18.59
CA ALA A 61 0.15 11.56 18.31
C ALA A 61 -0.96 10.95 19.20
N PHE A 62 -0.81 9.69 19.60
CA PHE A 62 -1.83 8.92 20.33
C PHE A 62 -1.39 8.43 21.72
N GLY A 63 -0.15 8.68 22.14
CA GLY A 63 0.44 8.20 23.39
C GLY A 63 1.08 6.81 23.28
N GLU A 64 2.08 6.54 24.12
CA GLU A 64 3.00 5.39 23.99
C GLU A 64 2.31 4.03 23.83
N LYS A 65 1.22 3.78 24.56
CA LYS A 65 0.43 2.55 24.44
C LYS A 65 -0.47 2.58 23.22
N LEU A 66 -1.28 3.63 23.04
CA LEU A 66 -2.32 3.64 22.01
C LEU A 66 -1.73 3.70 20.60
N GLY A 67 -0.70 4.51 20.38
CA GLY A 67 -0.03 4.59 19.08
C GLY A 67 0.63 3.27 18.67
N LEU A 68 1.20 2.53 19.63
CA LEU A 68 1.76 1.21 19.39
C LEU A 68 0.63 0.19 19.09
N TYR A 69 -0.46 0.19 19.85
CA TYR A 69 -1.60 -0.71 19.61
C TYR A 69 -2.44 -0.38 18.36
N ILE A 70 -2.39 0.85 17.82
CA ILE A 70 -3.05 1.21 16.56
C ILE A 70 -2.14 0.91 15.36
N VAL A 71 -0.88 1.38 15.41
CA VAL A 71 0.03 1.28 14.25
C VAL A 71 0.63 -0.11 14.10
N VAL A 72 1.08 -0.77 15.19
CA VAL A 72 1.82 -2.04 15.06
C VAL A 72 0.97 -3.15 14.43
N PRO A 73 -0.32 -3.37 14.77
CA PRO A 73 -1.15 -4.33 14.04
C PRO A 73 -1.27 -4.00 12.54
N GLN A 74 -1.45 -2.72 12.19
CA GLN A 74 -1.49 -2.28 10.79
C GLN A 74 -0.14 -2.39 10.07
N GLN A 75 0.97 -2.56 10.80
CA GLN A 75 2.30 -2.89 10.28
C GLN A 75 2.66 -4.41 10.39
N LEU A 76 1.79 -5.27 10.96
CA LEU A 76 2.06 -6.70 11.18
C LEU A 76 1.05 -7.68 10.56
N ILE A 77 -0.16 -7.26 10.18
CA ILE A 77 -1.18 -8.20 9.71
C ILE A 77 -0.86 -8.67 8.27
N VAL A 78 -0.32 -9.88 8.18
CA VAL A 78 -0.16 -10.68 6.96
C VAL A 78 -0.62 -12.11 7.25
N GLU A 79 -1.80 -12.48 6.74
CA GLU A 79 -2.29 -13.86 6.45
C GLU A 79 -3.73 -13.78 5.84
N GLY A 80 -4.17 -14.74 5.02
CA GLY A 80 -5.49 -14.72 4.32
C GLY A 80 -5.82 -15.97 3.47
N VAL A 81 -7.11 -16.21 3.12
CA VAL A 81 -7.68 -17.49 2.57
C VAL A 81 -8.92 -17.28 1.64
N GLN A 82 -9.19 -18.15 0.63
CA GLN A 82 -10.00 -18.01 -0.64
C GLN A 82 -11.49 -18.55 -0.63
N PRO A 83 -12.38 -18.82 -1.70
CA PRO A 83 -12.28 -19.10 -3.22
C PRO A 83 -13.32 -19.06 -4.51
N ASP A 84 -13.01 -18.88 -5.86
CA ASP A 84 -13.92 -18.79 -7.12
C ASP A 84 -13.70 -19.75 -8.34
N VAL A 85 -14.63 -19.68 -9.33
CA VAL A 85 -14.47 -19.30 -10.80
C VAL A 85 -15.81 -18.66 -11.34
N GLN A 86 -16.02 -17.71 -12.30
CA GLN A 86 -15.38 -16.61 -13.10
C GLN A 86 -16.54 -15.86 -13.87
N TYR A 87 -16.50 -14.80 -14.74
CA TYR A 87 -15.60 -13.74 -15.28
C TYR A 87 -16.45 -12.58 -15.93
N GLY A 88 -15.86 -11.47 -16.43
CA GLY A 88 -16.50 -10.42 -17.27
C GLY A 88 -16.49 -8.98 -16.70
N TYR A 89 -17.36 -8.06 -17.17
CA TYR A 89 -17.93 -7.05 -16.24
C TYR A 89 -18.71 -7.91 -15.24
N LEU A 90 -18.10 -8.20 -14.08
CA LEU A 90 -18.12 -9.57 -13.52
C LEU A 90 -19.43 -9.99 -12.81
N ALA A 91 -20.54 -9.31 -13.13
CA ALA A 91 -21.85 -9.64 -12.64
C ALA A 91 -22.95 -9.26 -13.65
N LYS A 92 -23.81 -10.23 -13.95
CA LYS A 92 -25.13 -10.01 -14.57
C LYS A 92 -26.13 -9.36 -13.59
N THR A 93 -25.69 -9.04 -12.38
CA THR A 93 -26.50 -8.54 -11.26
C THR A 93 -25.79 -7.36 -10.59
N THR A 94 -26.55 -6.30 -10.26
CA THR A 94 -26.02 -5.05 -9.69
C THR A 94 -25.12 -5.26 -8.47
N ALA A 95 -25.39 -6.28 -7.66
CA ALA A 95 -24.62 -6.58 -6.46
C ALA A 95 -23.15 -6.91 -6.75
N GLY A 96 -22.86 -7.74 -7.76
CA GLY A 96 -21.47 -8.12 -8.05
C GLY A 96 -20.66 -6.98 -8.67
N THR A 97 -21.29 -6.11 -9.48
CA THR A 97 -20.67 -4.87 -9.96
C THR A 97 -20.24 -3.97 -8.81
N VAL A 98 -21.08 -3.83 -7.78
CA VAL A 98 -20.76 -3.05 -6.57
C VAL A 98 -19.57 -3.65 -5.80
N PHE A 99 -19.52 -4.98 -5.62
CA PHE A 99 -18.39 -5.62 -4.95
C PHE A 99 -17.07 -5.56 -5.75
N ASN A 100 -17.13 -5.66 -7.07
CA ASN A 100 -15.95 -5.51 -7.93
C ASN A 100 -15.42 -4.08 -7.91
N PHE A 101 -16.33 -3.09 -8.01
CA PHE A 101 -16.00 -1.68 -7.80
C PHE A 101 -15.28 -1.47 -6.47
N PHE A 102 -15.77 -2.08 -5.38
CA PHE A 102 -15.09 -2.03 -4.09
C PHE A 102 -13.68 -2.66 -4.12
N SER A 103 -13.49 -3.81 -4.76
CA SER A 103 -12.15 -4.45 -4.87
C SER A 103 -11.16 -3.53 -5.58
N ALA A 104 -11.59 -2.94 -6.69
CA ALA A 104 -10.77 -2.04 -7.51
C ALA A 104 -10.45 -0.69 -6.83
N LEU A 105 -11.27 -0.20 -5.89
CA LEU A 105 -10.87 0.90 -5.00
C LEU A 105 -9.62 0.51 -4.17
N GLY A 106 -9.54 -0.75 -3.74
CA GLY A 106 -8.41 -1.32 -3.02
C GLY A 106 -7.16 -1.45 -3.90
N ASP A 107 -7.30 -1.94 -5.13
CA ASP A 107 -6.19 -2.02 -6.10
C ASP A 107 -5.52 -0.65 -6.31
N VAL A 108 -6.32 0.40 -6.52
CA VAL A 108 -5.80 1.76 -6.68
C VAL A 108 -5.13 2.26 -5.39
N ALA A 109 -5.71 1.98 -4.22
CA ALA A 109 -5.13 2.34 -2.93
C ALA A 109 -3.80 1.62 -2.64
N PHE A 110 -3.68 0.35 -3.04
CA PHE A 110 -2.43 -0.40 -2.98
C PHE A 110 -1.37 0.22 -3.91
N ALA A 111 -1.74 0.58 -5.15
CA ALA A 111 -0.79 1.12 -6.12
C ALA A 111 -0.08 2.40 -5.62
N TYR A 112 -0.79 3.27 -4.90
CA TYR A 112 -0.22 4.48 -4.30
C TYR A 112 0.46 4.28 -2.93
N ALA A 113 0.59 3.03 -2.44
CA ALA A 113 1.25 2.74 -1.18
C ALA A 113 2.76 3.07 -1.17
N GLY A 114 3.24 3.51 -0.01
CA GLY A 114 4.64 3.90 0.25
C GLY A 114 4.83 4.78 1.49
N HIS A 115 3.74 5.31 2.03
CA HIS A 115 3.68 6.14 3.25
C HIS A 115 4.34 5.49 4.48
N ASN A 116 4.33 4.17 4.55
CA ASN A 116 4.91 3.37 5.62
C ASN A 116 6.46 3.26 5.60
N VAL A 117 7.14 3.91 4.64
CA VAL A 117 8.61 3.95 4.52
C VAL A 117 9.14 5.38 4.33
N VAL A 118 8.26 6.40 4.31
CA VAL A 118 8.67 7.78 3.96
C VAL A 118 9.54 8.42 5.04
N LEU A 119 9.27 8.13 6.32
CA LEU A 119 10.00 8.68 7.46
C LEU A 119 11.37 8.02 7.58
N GLU A 120 11.42 6.71 7.37
CA GLU A 120 12.63 5.90 7.34
C GLU A 120 13.57 6.35 6.20
N ILE A 121 13.04 6.80 5.06
CA ILE A 121 13.82 7.46 3.99
C ILE A 121 14.27 8.86 4.43
N GLN A 122 13.37 9.69 4.98
CA GLN A 122 13.68 11.06 5.40
C GLN A 122 14.74 11.13 6.52
N ALA A 123 14.76 10.14 7.42
CA ALA A 123 15.76 9.98 8.48
C ALA A 123 17.19 9.82 7.95
N THR A 124 17.37 9.28 6.74
CA THR A 124 18.70 9.16 6.09
C THR A 124 19.22 10.48 5.51
N ILE A 125 18.37 11.50 5.39
CA ILE A 125 18.75 12.80 4.81
C ILE A 125 19.48 13.64 5.88
N PRO A 126 20.72 14.11 5.62
CA PRO A 126 21.41 15.02 6.51
C PRO A 126 20.60 16.30 6.76
N SER A 127 20.37 16.62 8.03
CA SER A 127 19.62 17.79 8.48
C SER A 127 20.27 18.41 9.71
N THR A 128 20.23 19.74 9.78
CA THR A 128 20.70 20.56 10.91
C THR A 128 19.59 21.53 11.32
N PRO A 129 19.65 22.17 12.51
CA PRO A 129 18.65 23.18 12.91
C PRO A 129 18.46 24.32 11.91
N GLU A 130 19.48 24.62 11.11
CA GLU A 130 19.48 25.64 10.05
C GLU A 130 18.95 25.11 8.70
N LYS A 131 19.02 23.80 8.48
CA LYS A 131 18.71 23.12 7.21
C LYS A 131 17.91 21.83 7.48
N PRO A 132 16.59 21.93 7.72
CA PRO A 132 15.75 20.78 8.01
C PRO A 132 15.55 19.85 6.79
N SER A 133 15.44 18.55 7.06
CA SER A 133 15.31 17.46 6.07
C SER A 133 14.09 17.60 5.17
N LYS A 134 13.02 18.21 5.69
CA LYS A 134 11.73 18.35 5.01
C LYS A 134 11.82 19.12 3.69
N GLY A 135 12.75 20.08 3.57
CA GLY A 135 12.94 20.87 2.35
C GLY A 135 13.45 20.02 1.17
N PRO A 136 14.62 19.34 1.32
CA PRO A 136 15.08 18.34 0.36
C PRO A 136 14.08 17.21 0.12
N MET A 137 13.49 16.66 1.19
CA MET A 137 12.55 15.53 1.09
C MET A 137 11.31 15.90 0.27
N TRP A 138 10.71 17.06 0.50
CA TRP A 138 9.52 17.50 -0.23
C TRP A 138 9.78 17.68 -1.73
N ARG A 139 10.96 18.19 -2.10
CA ARG A 139 11.38 18.24 -3.53
C ARG A 139 11.48 16.85 -4.13
N GLY A 140 12.03 15.89 -3.38
CA GLY A 140 12.06 14.48 -3.78
C GLY A 140 10.66 13.89 -3.98
N VAL A 141 9.73 14.14 -3.05
CA VAL A 141 8.33 13.68 -3.15
C VAL A 141 7.61 14.27 -4.35
N ILE A 142 7.79 15.56 -4.66
CA ILE A 142 7.21 16.19 -5.86
C ILE A 142 7.69 15.48 -7.14
N VAL A 143 9.00 15.29 -7.31
CA VAL A 143 9.56 14.63 -8.49
C VAL A 143 9.09 13.17 -8.56
N ALA A 144 9.07 12.46 -7.43
CA ALA A 144 8.56 11.10 -7.36
C ALA A 144 7.07 11.01 -7.76
N TYR A 145 6.23 11.97 -7.38
CA TYR A 145 4.80 11.97 -7.73
C TYR A 145 4.53 12.30 -9.19
N ILE A 146 5.39 13.09 -9.83
CA ILE A 146 5.37 13.31 -11.28
C ILE A 146 5.76 12.02 -12.01
N VAL A 147 6.83 11.34 -11.57
CA VAL A 147 7.24 10.04 -12.15
C VAL A 147 6.17 8.97 -11.94
N VAL A 148 5.56 8.88 -10.75
CA VAL A 148 4.42 7.99 -10.48
C VAL A 148 3.27 8.27 -11.45
N ALA A 149 2.88 9.54 -11.65
CA ALA A 149 1.81 9.88 -12.60
C ALA A 149 2.17 9.45 -14.04
N LEU A 150 3.40 9.72 -14.49
CA LEU A 150 3.90 9.35 -15.81
C LEU A 150 4.02 7.82 -16.02
N CYS A 151 4.20 7.04 -14.96
CA CYS A 151 4.16 5.58 -15.04
C CYS A 151 2.72 5.03 -14.96
N TYR A 152 1.90 5.55 -14.05
CA TYR A 152 0.62 4.93 -13.68
C TYR A 152 -0.50 5.28 -14.64
N PHE A 153 -0.64 6.55 -15.02
CA PHE A 153 -1.75 6.97 -15.87
C PHE A 153 -1.64 6.37 -17.28
N PRO A 154 -0.48 6.37 -17.96
CA PRO A 154 -0.36 5.70 -19.25
C PRO A 154 -0.60 4.19 -19.18
N VAL A 155 -0.07 3.49 -18.17
CA VAL A 155 -0.31 2.04 -18.02
C VAL A 155 -1.79 1.75 -17.76
N ALA A 156 -2.44 2.44 -16.83
CA ALA A 156 -3.85 2.24 -16.50
C ALA A 156 -4.77 2.54 -17.69
N LEU A 157 -4.60 3.71 -18.32
CA LEU A 157 -5.50 4.20 -19.37
C LEU A 157 -5.25 3.47 -20.71
N VAL A 158 -4.00 3.31 -21.15
CA VAL A 158 -3.69 2.61 -22.40
C VAL A 158 -3.89 1.09 -22.23
N GLY A 159 -3.57 0.53 -21.07
CA GLY A 159 -3.85 -0.88 -20.76
C GLY A 159 -5.34 -1.19 -20.83
N TYR A 160 -6.19 -0.39 -20.18
CA TYR A 160 -7.63 -0.58 -20.27
C TYR A 160 -8.19 -0.26 -21.66
N TRP A 161 -7.64 0.71 -22.38
CA TRP A 161 -8.03 0.98 -23.78
C TRP A 161 -7.70 -0.18 -24.74
N MET A 162 -6.55 -0.82 -24.56
CA MET A 162 -6.09 -1.94 -25.40
C MET A 162 -6.82 -3.25 -25.12
N PHE A 163 -7.09 -3.55 -23.85
CA PHE A 163 -7.62 -4.87 -23.43
C PHE A 163 -9.09 -4.84 -22.98
N GLY A 164 -9.64 -3.66 -22.68
CA GLY A 164 -11.01 -3.52 -22.18
C GLY A 164 -11.28 -4.45 -20.99
N ASN A 165 -12.37 -5.21 -21.08
CA ASN A 165 -12.78 -6.16 -20.04
C ASN A 165 -12.12 -7.55 -20.20
N SER A 166 -11.18 -7.71 -21.13
CA SER A 166 -10.36 -8.93 -21.32
C SER A 166 -9.01 -8.83 -20.60
N VAL A 167 -8.77 -7.75 -19.87
CA VAL A 167 -7.57 -7.56 -19.06
C VAL A 167 -7.62 -8.43 -17.81
N LYS A 168 -6.47 -8.99 -17.43
CA LYS A 168 -6.29 -9.81 -16.22
C LYS A 168 -5.69 -8.97 -15.10
N ASP A 169 -5.87 -9.42 -13.86
CA ASP A 169 -5.38 -8.83 -12.60
C ASP A 169 -3.92 -8.33 -12.68
N ASN A 170 -3.09 -9.04 -13.44
CA ASN A 170 -1.76 -8.59 -13.85
C ASN A 170 -1.71 -8.43 -15.37
N ILE A 171 -1.51 -7.19 -15.82
CA ILE A 171 -1.42 -6.81 -17.25
C ILE A 171 -0.41 -7.64 -18.04
N LEU A 172 0.69 -8.12 -17.43
CA LEU A 172 1.70 -8.93 -18.13
C LEU A 172 1.17 -10.31 -18.56
N ILE A 173 0.13 -10.82 -17.89
CA ILE A 173 -0.54 -12.09 -18.24
C ILE A 173 -1.59 -11.85 -19.36
N SER A 174 -1.89 -10.59 -19.68
CA SER A 174 -2.76 -10.19 -20.80
C SER A 174 -1.99 -9.99 -22.11
N LEU A 175 -0.66 -9.87 -22.05
CA LEU A 175 0.21 -9.72 -23.22
C LEU A 175 0.44 -11.09 -23.89
N GLU A 176 0.18 -11.19 -25.20
CA GLU A 176 0.45 -12.42 -25.96
C GLU A 176 1.74 -12.36 -26.79
N LYS A 177 2.08 -11.18 -27.36
CA LYS A 177 3.14 -11.02 -28.36
C LYS A 177 3.85 -9.66 -28.21
N PRO A 178 5.16 -9.57 -28.51
CA PRO A 178 6.09 -10.66 -28.79
C PRO A 178 6.67 -11.27 -27.48
N ALA A 179 6.85 -12.60 -27.46
CA ALA A 179 7.23 -13.33 -26.25
C ALA A 179 8.54 -12.84 -25.58
N TRP A 180 9.54 -12.42 -26.36
CA TRP A 180 10.82 -11.91 -25.82
C TRP A 180 10.65 -10.64 -24.97
N LEU A 181 9.72 -9.76 -25.35
CA LEU A 181 9.44 -8.51 -24.64
C LEU A 181 8.71 -8.79 -23.32
N ILE A 182 7.80 -9.77 -23.34
CA ILE A 182 7.07 -10.24 -22.16
C ILE A 182 8.03 -10.93 -21.18
N ALA A 183 8.95 -11.76 -21.67
CA ALA A 183 9.98 -12.38 -20.85
C ALA A 183 10.91 -11.33 -20.21
N MET A 184 11.37 -10.33 -21.00
CA MET A 184 12.20 -9.23 -20.49
C MET A 184 11.46 -8.40 -19.43
N ALA A 185 10.19 -8.07 -19.65
CA ALA A 185 9.37 -7.34 -18.68
C ALA A 185 9.22 -8.11 -17.35
N ASN A 186 8.95 -9.43 -17.41
CA ASN A 186 8.88 -10.28 -16.22
C ASN A 186 10.25 -10.36 -15.50
N MET A 187 11.37 -10.46 -16.23
CA MET A 187 12.71 -10.42 -15.63
C MET A 187 12.99 -9.10 -14.91
N PHE A 188 12.58 -7.96 -15.47
CA PHE A 188 12.71 -6.67 -14.77
C PHE A 188 11.82 -6.59 -13.52
N VAL A 189 10.60 -7.16 -13.54
CA VAL A 189 9.75 -7.28 -12.35
C VAL A 189 10.43 -8.15 -11.29
N VAL A 190 11.01 -9.30 -11.64
CA VAL A 190 11.74 -10.17 -10.69
C VAL A 190 12.92 -9.42 -10.03
N VAL A 191 13.77 -8.74 -10.82
CA VAL A 191 14.90 -7.95 -10.29
C VAL A 191 14.42 -6.82 -9.37
N HIS A 192 13.34 -6.13 -9.74
CA HIS A 192 12.72 -5.10 -8.90
C HIS A 192 12.15 -5.66 -7.58
N VAL A 193 11.42 -6.78 -7.63
CA VAL A 193 10.78 -7.39 -6.45
C VAL A 193 11.81 -7.95 -5.47
N ILE A 194 12.90 -8.55 -5.96
CA ILE A 194 14.01 -8.99 -5.11
C ILE A 194 14.60 -7.82 -4.32
N GLY A 195 14.82 -6.68 -4.98
CA GLY A 195 15.35 -5.47 -4.34
C GLY A 195 14.36 -4.82 -3.36
N SER A 196 13.09 -4.67 -3.75
CA SER A 196 12.10 -4.02 -2.91
C SER A 196 11.68 -4.86 -1.69
N TYR A 197 11.65 -6.19 -1.81
CA TYR A 197 11.41 -7.08 -0.65
C TYR A 197 12.41 -6.84 0.48
N GLN A 198 13.71 -6.66 0.18
CA GLN A 198 14.71 -6.40 1.24
C GLN A 198 14.45 -5.08 1.98
N ILE A 199 13.96 -4.06 1.27
CA ILE A 199 13.64 -2.75 1.87
C ILE A 199 12.38 -2.88 2.74
N TYR A 200 11.31 -3.49 2.24
CA TYR A 200 10.05 -3.65 2.97
C TYR A 200 10.14 -4.65 4.15
N ALA A 201 10.98 -5.67 4.07
CA ALA A 201 11.16 -6.65 5.14
C ALA A 201 12.01 -6.12 6.32
N MET A 202 12.86 -5.11 6.11
CA MET A 202 13.76 -4.59 7.15
C MET A 202 13.02 -4.04 8.40
N PRO A 203 11.97 -3.19 8.28
CA PRO A 203 11.15 -2.80 9.43
C PRO A 203 10.49 -3.97 10.14
N VAL A 204 10.04 -5.00 9.39
CA VAL A 204 9.41 -6.20 9.95
C VAL A 204 10.42 -7.02 10.77
N PHE A 205 11.62 -7.26 10.23
CA PHE A 205 12.69 -7.95 10.94
C PHE A 205 13.11 -7.24 12.24
N ASP A 206 13.25 -5.91 12.20
CA ASP A 206 13.69 -5.10 13.35
C ASP A 206 12.63 -5.06 14.47
N MET A 207 11.35 -5.07 14.09
CA MET A 207 10.21 -5.21 14.99
C MET A 207 10.08 -6.62 15.59
N MET A 208 10.23 -7.67 14.78
CA MET A 208 10.26 -9.06 15.27
C MET A 208 11.39 -9.28 16.28
N GLU A 209 12.60 -8.79 15.97
CA GLU A 209 13.73 -8.81 16.89
C GLU A 209 13.44 -7.99 18.16
N THR A 210 12.84 -6.81 18.03
CA THR A 210 12.45 -5.97 19.18
C THR A 210 11.47 -6.69 20.11
N VAL A 211 10.48 -7.42 19.59
CA VAL A 211 9.56 -8.23 20.41
C VAL A 211 10.30 -9.37 21.10
N LEU A 212 11.15 -10.10 20.38
CA LEU A 212 11.92 -11.22 20.95
C LEU A 212 12.89 -10.76 22.05
N VAL A 213 13.63 -9.68 21.81
CA VAL A 213 14.66 -9.19 22.74
C VAL A 213 14.05 -8.41 23.91
N LYS A 214 13.14 -7.46 23.67
CA LYS A 214 12.61 -6.57 24.74
C LYS A 214 11.35 -7.09 25.44
N LYS A 215 10.60 -8.00 24.81
CA LYS A 215 9.30 -8.49 25.34
C LYS A 215 9.36 -9.96 25.79
N LEU A 216 10.18 -10.77 25.12
CA LEU A 216 10.39 -12.20 25.44
C LEU A 216 11.80 -12.49 26.00
N ASN A 217 12.59 -11.45 26.28
CA ASN A 217 13.90 -11.50 26.95
C ASN A 217 14.95 -12.43 26.29
N PHE A 218 14.85 -12.69 24.98
CA PHE A 218 15.89 -13.43 24.25
C PHE A 218 17.19 -12.62 24.15
N LYS A 219 18.33 -13.28 24.32
CA LYS A 219 19.64 -12.63 24.17
C LYS A 219 19.88 -12.23 22.70
N PRO A 220 20.17 -10.95 22.40
CA PRO A 220 20.43 -10.51 21.03
C PRO A 220 21.70 -11.20 20.50
N SER A 221 21.54 -12.00 19.44
CA SER A 221 22.61 -12.84 18.89
C SER A 221 22.47 -12.99 17.38
N ARG A 222 23.60 -13.21 16.68
CA ARG A 222 23.59 -13.46 15.23
C ARG A 222 22.75 -14.68 14.86
N THR A 223 22.76 -15.72 15.69
CA THR A 223 21.96 -16.95 15.52
C THR A 223 20.46 -16.66 15.61
N LEU A 224 20.01 -15.88 16.60
CA LEU A 224 18.61 -15.46 16.71
C LEU A 224 18.18 -14.69 15.45
N ARG A 225 18.97 -13.69 15.02
CA ARG A 225 18.71 -12.92 13.80
C ARG A 225 18.61 -13.81 12.56
N PHE A 226 19.50 -14.78 12.41
CA PHE A 226 19.51 -15.70 11.28
C PHE A 226 18.26 -16.59 11.27
N ILE A 227 17.91 -17.21 12.40
CA ILE A 227 16.72 -18.08 12.51
C ILE A 227 15.44 -17.29 12.23
N VAL A 228 15.25 -16.13 12.88
CA VAL A 228 14.02 -15.32 12.75
C VAL A 228 13.81 -14.83 11.32
N ARG A 229 14.87 -14.38 10.64
CA ARG A 229 14.79 -13.91 9.25
C ARG A 229 14.49 -15.05 8.28
N ASN A 230 15.18 -16.19 8.39
CA ASN A 230 14.91 -17.34 7.52
C ASN A 230 13.51 -17.94 7.77
N PHE A 231 13.03 -17.96 9.01
CA PHE A 231 11.68 -18.41 9.36
C PHE A 231 10.60 -17.50 8.75
N TYR A 232 10.76 -16.18 8.82
CA TYR A 232 9.87 -15.23 8.14
C TYR A 232 9.88 -15.38 6.61
N VAL A 233 11.07 -15.54 6.01
CA VAL A 233 11.20 -15.78 4.56
C VAL A 233 10.52 -17.09 4.17
N ALA A 234 10.71 -18.17 4.93
CA ALA A 234 10.07 -19.46 4.67
C ALA A 234 8.54 -19.39 4.80
N ILE A 235 8.00 -18.69 5.81
CA ILE A 235 6.56 -18.46 5.96
C ILE A 235 6.01 -17.64 4.80
N THR A 236 6.63 -16.50 4.46
CA THR A 236 6.16 -15.65 3.35
C THR A 236 6.26 -16.34 2.00
N MET A 237 7.27 -17.20 1.78
CA MET A 237 7.38 -18.07 0.62
C MET A 237 6.27 -19.14 0.59
N PHE A 238 6.00 -19.82 1.70
CA PHE A 238 4.94 -20.82 1.81
C PHE A 238 3.57 -20.19 1.51
N ILE A 239 3.22 -19.10 2.19
CA ILE A 239 1.98 -18.34 1.95
C ILE A 239 1.86 -17.91 0.48
N GLY A 240 2.94 -17.40 -0.12
CA GLY A 240 2.95 -16.96 -1.51
C GLY A 240 2.76 -18.10 -2.54
N ILE A 241 3.21 -19.31 -2.22
CA ILE A 241 2.96 -20.51 -3.05
C ILE A 241 1.53 -21.03 -2.85
N CYS A 242 1.02 -21.01 -1.62
CA CYS A 242 -0.33 -21.49 -1.30
C CYS A 242 -1.45 -20.55 -1.82
N PHE A 243 -1.16 -19.26 -2.05
CA PHE A 243 -2.17 -18.25 -2.37
C PHE A 243 -1.75 -17.30 -3.51
N PRO A 244 -1.65 -17.77 -4.78
CA PRO A 244 -1.22 -16.98 -5.95
C PRO A 244 -2.24 -15.93 -6.49
N PHE A 245 -3.02 -15.30 -5.61
CA PHE A 245 -4.28 -14.61 -5.95
C PHE A 245 -4.13 -13.09 -6.03
N PHE A 246 -3.53 -12.62 -7.13
CA PHE A 246 -3.02 -11.26 -7.27
C PHE A 246 -4.07 -10.16 -7.00
N GLY A 247 -5.13 -10.03 -7.80
CA GLY A 247 -6.09 -8.93 -7.65
C GLY A 247 -6.85 -8.97 -6.33
N GLY A 248 -7.31 -10.14 -5.89
CA GLY A 248 -7.99 -10.29 -4.60
C GLY A 248 -7.13 -9.82 -3.41
N LEU A 249 -5.84 -10.16 -3.40
CA LEU A 249 -4.90 -9.73 -2.37
C LEU A 249 -4.62 -8.22 -2.41
N LEU A 250 -4.46 -7.63 -3.60
CA LEU A 250 -4.26 -6.19 -3.76
C LEU A 250 -5.51 -5.40 -3.33
N GLY A 251 -6.70 -5.81 -3.79
CA GLY A 251 -7.99 -5.24 -3.40
C GLY A 251 -8.29 -5.34 -1.91
N PHE A 252 -7.86 -6.42 -1.24
CA PHE A 252 -8.00 -6.59 0.21
C PHE A 252 -7.02 -5.72 1.01
N PHE A 253 -5.71 -5.88 0.79
CA PHE A 253 -4.69 -5.19 1.60
C PHE A 253 -4.61 -3.69 1.29
N GLY A 254 -4.97 -3.26 0.07
CA GLY A 254 -5.10 -1.86 -0.32
C GLY A 254 -6.06 -1.07 0.57
N GLY A 255 -7.21 -1.67 0.92
CA GLY A 255 -8.13 -1.09 1.91
C GLY A 255 -7.72 -1.37 3.34
N PHE A 256 -7.50 -2.63 3.71
CA PHE A 256 -7.36 -3.00 5.12
C PHE A 256 -6.07 -2.46 5.76
N ALA A 257 -4.93 -2.63 5.09
CA ALA A 257 -3.63 -2.23 5.61
C ALA A 257 -3.21 -0.84 5.13
N PHE A 258 -3.39 -0.55 3.83
CA PHE A 258 -2.86 0.69 3.26
C PHE A 258 -3.80 1.90 3.39
N ALA A 259 -5.13 1.77 3.36
CA ALA A 259 -6.00 2.93 3.57
C ALA A 259 -5.77 3.64 4.93
N PRO A 260 -5.57 2.93 6.06
CA PRO A 260 -5.11 3.55 7.31
C PRO A 260 -3.81 4.32 7.16
N THR A 261 -2.73 3.66 6.73
CA THR A 261 -1.39 4.29 6.71
C THR A 261 -1.29 5.45 5.72
N THR A 262 -2.09 5.39 4.66
CA THR A 262 -1.94 6.21 3.45
C THR A 262 -2.99 7.31 3.34
N TYR A 263 -4.27 7.03 3.64
CA TYR A 263 -5.37 7.98 3.42
C TYR A 263 -5.82 8.72 4.67
N PHE A 264 -5.84 8.08 5.86
CA PHE A 264 -6.46 8.70 7.05
C PHE A 264 -5.58 8.88 8.30
N LEU A 265 -4.66 7.97 8.64
CA LEU A 265 -3.80 8.18 9.83
C LEU A 265 -2.97 9.46 9.75
N PRO A 266 -2.32 9.81 8.61
CA PRO A 266 -1.61 11.09 8.50
C PRO A 266 -2.51 12.30 8.77
N CYS A 267 -3.78 12.24 8.36
CA CYS A 267 -4.75 13.29 8.60
C CYS A 267 -5.19 13.38 10.08
N ILE A 268 -5.41 12.25 10.76
CA ILE A 268 -5.72 12.25 12.19
C ILE A 268 -4.53 12.76 13.00
N MET A 269 -3.31 12.31 12.69
CA MET A 269 -2.08 12.80 13.33
C MET A 269 -1.92 14.30 13.13
N TRP A 270 -2.12 14.82 11.90
CA TRP A 270 -2.09 16.26 11.60
C TRP A 270 -3.11 17.06 12.42
N LEU A 271 -4.37 16.59 12.52
CA LEU A 271 -5.41 17.22 13.32
C LEU A 271 -5.08 17.22 14.83
N ALA A 272 -4.46 16.15 15.33
CA ALA A 272 -4.06 16.02 16.74
C ALA A 272 -2.84 16.91 17.10
N ILE A 273 -1.86 16.99 16.20
CA ILE A 273 -0.59 17.72 16.37
C ILE A 273 -0.77 19.21 16.08
N TYR A 274 -1.08 19.57 14.84
CA TYR A 274 -1.08 20.96 14.36
C TYR A 274 -2.37 21.72 14.70
N LYS A 275 -3.44 21.01 15.07
CA LYS A 275 -4.73 21.56 15.54
C LYS A 275 -5.24 22.74 14.68
N PRO A 276 -5.34 22.58 13.34
CA PRO A 276 -5.68 23.67 12.43
C PRO A 276 -7.05 24.29 12.76
N ARG A 277 -7.20 25.58 12.46
CA ARG A 277 -8.43 26.37 12.72
C ARG A 277 -9.66 25.61 12.23
N ARG A 278 -10.60 25.33 13.15
CA ARG A 278 -11.87 24.64 12.85
C ARG A 278 -12.59 25.33 11.69
N PHE A 279 -13.15 24.53 10.79
CA PHE A 279 -13.78 24.96 9.53
C PHE A 279 -12.86 25.65 8.49
N GLY A 280 -11.56 25.75 8.72
CA GLY A 280 -10.60 26.14 7.67
C GLY A 280 -10.42 25.06 6.60
N LEU A 281 -9.84 25.41 5.45
CA LEU A 281 -9.65 24.48 4.31
C LEU A 281 -8.93 23.19 4.73
N SER A 282 -7.77 23.28 5.39
CA SER A 282 -7.05 22.11 5.90
C SER A 282 -7.90 21.25 6.85
N TRP A 283 -8.76 21.86 7.69
CA TRP A 283 -9.62 21.11 8.60
C TRP A 283 -10.65 20.27 7.82
N TRP A 284 -11.29 20.84 6.80
CA TRP A 284 -12.21 20.12 5.93
C TRP A 284 -11.53 19.06 5.07
N THR A 285 -10.39 19.37 4.43
CA THR A 285 -9.64 18.39 3.62
C THR A 285 -9.24 17.17 4.45
N ASN A 286 -8.79 17.36 5.69
CA ASN A 286 -8.44 16.25 6.58
C ASN A 286 -9.67 15.37 6.91
N TRP A 287 -10.81 15.97 7.27
CA TRP A 287 -12.02 15.19 7.55
C TRP A 287 -12.55 14.44 6.33
N ILE A 288 -12.47 15.02 5.13
CA ILE A 288 -12.83 14.34 3.88
C ILE A 288 -11.91 13.14 3.63
N CYS A 289 -10.58 13.31 3.78
CA CYS A 289 -9.62 12.20 3.63
C CYS A 289 -9.84 11.11 4.68
N ILE A 290 -10.22 11.47 5.91
CA ILE A 290 -10.56 10.52 6.98
C ILE A 290 -11.82 9.72 6.64
N VAL A 291 -12.91 10.38 6.24
CA VAL A 291 -14.16 9.69 5.89
C VAL A 291 -13.96 8.79 4.67
N LEU A 292 -13.29 9.27 3.62
CA LEU A 292 -13.00 8.45 2.42
C LEU A 292 -12.07 7.27 2.75
N GLY A 293 -11.02 7.48 3.56
CA GLY A 293 -10.09 6.43 3.96
C GLY A 293 -10.72 5.36 4.87
N VAL A 294 -11.62 5.75 5.78
CA VAL A 294 -12.36 4.81 6.63
C VAL A 294 -13.41 4.04 5.82
N LEU A 295 -14.12 4.70 4.88
CA LEU A 295 -15.01 4.02 3.94
C LEU A 295 -14.24 3.00 3.11
N LEU A 296 -13.10 3.39 2.52
CA LEU A 296 -12.20 2.53 1.76
C LEU A 296 -11.73 1.31 2.55
N MET A 297 -11.30 1.50 3.81
CA MET A 297 -10.91 0.43 4.74
C MET A 297 -12.05 -0.54 5.06
N ILE A 298 -13.32 -0.14 4.92
CA ILE A 298 -14.47 -1.03 5.12
C ILE A 298 -14.89 -1.69 3.82
N VAL A 299 -15.06 -0.95 2.72
CA VAL A 299 -15.64 -1.48 1.48
C VAL A 299 -14.65 -2.31 0.67
N SER A 300 -13.40 -1.86 0.51
CA SER A 300 -12.44 -2.56 -0.35
C SER A 300 -12.08 -3.94 0.18
N PRO A 301 -11.93 -4.16 1.50
CA PRO A 301 -11.77 -5.51 2.04
C PRO A 301 -12.99 -6.39 1.86
N ILE A 302 -14.21 -5.85 1.72
CA ILE A 302 -15.40 -6.66 1.35
C ILE A 302 -15.37 -7.01 -0.14
N GLY A 303 -14.91 -6.10 -1.01
CA GLY A 303 -14.67 -6.38 -2.42
C GLY A 303 -13.57 -7.41 -2.66
N GLY A 304 -12.40 -7.19 -2.06
CA GLY A 304 -11.25 -8.08 -2.07
C GLY A 304 -11.53 -9.41 -1.39
N LEU A 305 -12.19 -9.44 -0.21
CA LEU A 305 -12.68 -10.70 0.35
C LEU A 305 -13.70 -11.37 -0.56
N ARG A 306 -14.61 -10.64 -1.22
CA ARG A 306 -15.45 -11.29 -2.24
C ARG A 306 -14.60 -11.80 -3.39
N GLN A 307 -13.57 -11.12 -3.87
CA GLN A 307 -12.63 -11.61 -4.89
C GLN A 307 -11.57 -12.60 -4.34
N ILE A 308 -11.69 -13.03 -3.08
CA ILE A 308 -10.81 -14.03 -2.45
C ILE A 308 -11.67 -15.25 -2.11
N ILE A 309 -12.79 -15.05 -1.41
CA ILE A 309 -13.99 -15.94 -1.36
C ILE A 309 -14.57 -16.18 -2.76
N LEU A 310 -14.05 -15.42 -3.73
CA LEU A 310 -14.00 -15.66 -5.15
C LEU A 310 -12.56 -15.38 -5.71
N GLN A 311 -11.55 -16.24 -5.41
CA GLN A 311 -10.48 -16.60 -6.37
C GLN A 311 -9.94 -18.07 -6.42
N ALA A 312 -10.22 -18.99 -5.47
CA ALA A 312 -9.77 -20.42 -5.48
C ALA A 312 -10.79 -21.60 -5.28
N LYS A 313 -12.01 -21.62 -5.88
CA LYS A 313 -13.03 -22.71 -5.67
C LYS A 313 -12.70 -23.89 -6.55
N ASP A 314 -12.17 -23.56 -7.71
CA ASP A 314 -11.75 -24.43 -8.79
C ASP A 314 -10.21 -24.44 -8.86
N TYR A 315 -9.54 -24.18 -7.72
CA TYR A 315 -8.08 -24.23 -7.58
C TYR A 315 -7.65 -25.55 -6.96
N GLU A 316 -6.94 -26.36 -7.74
CA GLU A 316 -6.31 -27.58 -7.26
C GLU A 316 -4.93 -27.28 -6.64
N PHE A 317 -4.68 -27.82 -5.45
CA PHE A 317 -3.49 -27.51 -4.67
C PHE A 317 -2.30 -28.39 -5.14
N PHE A 318 -1.31 -27.76 -5.78
CA PHE A 318 -0.13 -28.42 -6.38
C PHE A 318 -0.42 -29.37 -7.58
N SER A 319 -1.45 -29.06 -8.38
CA SER A 319 -1.73 -29.67 -9.70
C SER A 319 -0.96 -28.95 -10.82
#